data_AF-A0A2V5RS11-F1
#
_entry.id   AF-A0A2V5RS11-F1
#
_cell.length_a   1.000
_cell.length_b   1.000
_cell.length_c   1.000
_cell.angle_alpha   90.00
_cell.angle_beta   90.00
_cell.angle_gamma   90.00
#
_symmetry.space_group_name_H-M   'P 1'
#
loop_
_entity.id
_entity.type
_entity.pdbx_description
1 polymer ?
#
loop_
_entity_poly.entity_id
_entity_poly.type
_entity_poly.pdbx_seq_one_letter_code
_entity_poly.pdbx_strand_id
1 'polypeptide(L)'
;NLTGSTLYLAMASVFVAQAAETTMGWHMSLGQQITMMLTLMVSSKGVAGVPRAALVILLAVLNSFVPSGLGPIGVAIIFGVDELMDMGRTSVNVIGNCLATVVVARWEGEFDESRALVFGTPAEAELNLKSGDVALAGAVAQGD
;
A
#
# COMPACT_ATOMS: atom_id res chain seq x y z
N ASN A 1 -0.79 -8.62 -0.60
CA ASN A 1 -0.62 -7.44 -1.48
C ASN A 1 0.28 -6.41 -0.78
N LEU A 2 1.27 -5.83 -1.49
CA LEU A 2 2.18 -4.78 -1.01
C LEU A 2 2.10 -3.50 -1.86
N THR A 3 0.96 -3.23 -2.53
CA THR A 3 0.77 -2.04 -3.38
C THR A 3 1.15 -0.74 -2.68
N GLY A 4 0.75 -0.54 -1.42
CA GLY A 4 1.09 0.65 -0.64
C GLY A 4 2.59 0.79 -0.42
N SER A 5 3.29 -0.32 -0.18
CA SER A 5 4.75 -0.33 0.00
C SER A 5 5.49 -0.06 -1.31
N THR A 6 5.03 -0.64 -2.42
CA THR A 6 5.60 -0.38 -3.75
C THR A 6 5.40 1.08 -4.18
N LEU A 7 4.20 1.63 -3.95
CA LEU A 7 3.90 3.04 -4.24
C LEU A 7 4.78 3.97 -3.41
N TYR A 8 4.91 3.70 -2.10
CA TYR A 8 5.78 4.46 -1.21
C TYR A 8 7.23 4.45 -1.71
N LEU A 9 7.79 3.28 -2.05
CA LEU A 9 9.18 3.16 -2.49
C LEU A 9 9.42 3.92 -3.80
N ALA A 10 8.47 3.85 -4.75
CA ALA A 10 8.54 4.60 -6.00
C ALA A 10 8.54 6.12 -5.74
N MET A 11 7.57 6.63 -4.98
CA MET A 11 7.49 8.06 -4.68
C MET A 11 8.70 8.56 -3.88
N ALA A 12 9.12 7.79 -2.86
CA ALA A 12 10.26 8.10 -2.02
C ALA A 12 11.57 8.19 -2.83
N SER A 13 11.80 7.24 -3.73
CA SER A 13 13.02 7.22 -4.54
C SER A 13 13.09 8.35 -5.56
N VAL A 14 11.96 8.67 -6.21
CA VAL A 14 11.86 9.81 -7.13
C VAL A 14 12.01 11.13 -6.37
N PHE A 15 11.39 11.25 -5.20
CA PHE A 15 11.57 12.41 -4.33
C PHE A 15 13.05 12.64 -3.97
N VAL A 16 13.78 11.60 -3.56
CA VAL A 16 15.21 11.73 -3.25
C VAL A 16 16.02 12.10 -4.49
N ALA A 17 15.71 11.51 -5.65
CA ALA A 17 16.39 11.85 -6.91
C ALA A 17 16.17 13.32 -7.30
N GLN A 18 14.94 13.84 -7.18
CA GLN A 18 14.60 15.24 -7.47
C GLN A 18 15.17 16.22 -6.43
N ALA A 19 15.20 15.84 -5.16
CA ALA A 19 15.85 16.62 -4.12
C ALA A 19 17.36 16.74 -4.36
N ALA A 20 18.00 15.66 -4.81
CA ALA A 20 19.42 15.67 -5.20
C ALA A 20 19.68 16.57 -6.44
N GLU A 21 18.78 16.51 -7.43
CA GLU A 21 18.86 17.33 -8.63
C GLU A 21 18.77 18.83 -8.30
N THR A 22 17.79 19.23 -7.50
CA THR A 22 17.56 20.63 -7.12
C THR A 22 18.66 21.19 -6.20
N THR A 23 19.27 20.37 -5.35
CA THR A 23 20.27 20.83 -4.36
C THR A 23 21.70 20.83 -4.93
N MET A 24 22.03 19.87 -5.80
CA MET A 24 23.41 19.64 -6.25
C MET A 24 23.60 19.71 -7.78
N GLY A 25 22.53 19.94 -8.55
CA GLY A 25 22.59 20.00 -10.02
C GLY A 25 22.86 18.64 -10.68
N TRP A 26 22.69 17.53 -9.94
CA TRP A 26 22.84 16.18 -10.48
C TRP A 26 21.56 15.72 -11.18
N HIS A 27 21.62 15.54 -12.49
CA HIS A 27 20.46 15.13 -13.27
C HIS A 27 20.41 13.61 -13.46
N MET A 28 19.33 12.99 -13.01
CA MET A 28 19.06 11.58 -13.27
C MET A 28 18.15 11.44 -14.49
N SER A 29 18.64 10.76 -15.53
CA SER A 29 17.87 10.55 -16.75
C SER A 29 16.58 9.76 -16.50
N LEU A 30 15.57 9.97 -17.35
CA LEU A 30 14.28 9.28 -17.23
C LEU A 30 14.42 7.74 -17.32
N GLY A 31 15.38 7.25 -18.12
CA GLY A 31 15.70 5.82 -18.18
C GLY A 31 16.27 5.27 -16.87
N GLN A 32 17.13 6.04 -16.18
CA GLN A 32 17.64 5.67 -14.86
C GLN A 32 16.53 5.69 -13.80
N GLN A 33 15.61 6.67 -13.87
CA GLN A 33 14.44 6.72 -12.98
C GLN A 33 13.54 5.49 -13.14
N ILE A 34 13.23 5.11 -14.39
CA ILE A 34 12.45 3.89 -14.66
C ILE A 34 13.18 2.65 -14.14
N THR A 35 14.47 2.52 -14.43
CA THR A 35 15.26 1.34 -14.01
C THR A 35 15.30 1.23 -12.49
N MET A 36 15.52 2.34 -11.78
CA MET A 36 15.50 2.39 -10.32
C MET A 36 14.13 1.97 -9.76
N MET A 37 13.03 2.51 -10.31
CA MET A 37 11.67 2.14 -9.89
C MET A 37 11.39 0.65 -10.12
N LEU A 38 11.84 0.09 -11.23
CA LEU A 38 11.72 -1.34 -11.52
C LEU A 38 12.50 -2.18 -10.52
N THR A 39 13.73 -1.79 -10.19
CA THR A 39 14.54 -2.44 -9.15
C THR A 39 13.82 -2.41 -7.81
N LEU A 40 13.29 -1.25 -7.39
CA LEU A 40 12.51 -1.11 -6.16
C LEU A 40 11.27 -2.00 -6.15
N MET A 41 10.57 -2.09 -7.28
CA MET A 41 9.39 -2.93 -7.41
C MET A 41 9.73 -4.41 -7.17
N VAL A 42 10.82 -4.91 -7.78
CA VAL A 42 11.29 -6.29 -7.59
C VAL A 42 11.74 -6.51 -6.15
N SER A 43 12.57 -5.62 -5.60
CA SER A 43 13.08 -5.72 -4.24
C SER A 43 11.97 -5.66 -3.17
N SER A 44 10.91 -4.88 -3.40
CA SER A 44 9.80 -4.71 -2.44
C SER A 44 8.99 -5.99 -2.18
N LYS A 45 8.98 -6.94 -3.11
CA LYS A 45 8.24 -8.21 -2.97
C LYS A 45 9.05 -9.30 -2.27
N GLY A 46 10.37 -9.14 -2.17
CA GLY A 46 11.29 -10.13 -1.59
C GLY A 46 11.39 -10.09 -0.06
N VAL A 47 10.80 -9.10 0.61
CA VAL A 47 10.95 -8.90 2.05
C VAL A 47 9.60 -9.04 2.76
N ALA A 48 9.13 -10.28 2.88
CA ALA A 48 7.97 -10.59 3.73
C ALA A 48 8.45 -10.80 5.18
N GLY A 49 8.05 -9.92 6.10
CA GLY A 49 8.16 -10.18 7.55
C GLY A 49 9.26 -9.43 8.33
N VAL A 50 10.00 -8.51 7.72
CA VAL A 50 10.99 -7.68 8.44
C VAL A 50 10.37 -6.32 8.78
N PRO A 51 10.28 -5.93 10.08
CA PRO A 51 9.83 -4.60 10.48
C PRO A 51 10.70 -3.51 9.84
N ARG A 52 10.08 -2.43 9.34
CA ARG A 52 10.76 -1.28 8.71
C ARG A 52 11.67 -1.64 7.52
N ALA A 53 11.41 -2.76 6.84
CA ALA A 53 12.15 -3.17 5.65
C ALA A 53 12.18 -2.11 4.54
N ALA A 54 11.12 -1.30 4.42
CA ALA A 54 10.98 -0.33 3.34
C ALA A 54 12.13 0.70 3.31
N LEU A 55 12.56 1.22 4.46
CA LEU A 55 13.67 2.19 4.51
C LEU A 55 15.02 1.53 4.16
N VAL A 56 15.22 0.27 4.57
CA VAL A 56 16.44 -0.49 4.25
C VAL A 56 16.51 -0.76 2.75
N ILE A 57 15.40 -1.19 2.14
CA ILE A 57 15.29 -1.41 0.68
C ILE A 57 15.54 -0.09 -0.06
N LEU A 58 14.91 0.99 0.38
CA LEU A 58 15.09 2.32 -0.20
C LEU A 58 16.56 2.74 -0.16
N LEU A 59 17.22 2.60 1.00
CA LEU A 59 18.64 2.92 1.16
C LEU A 59 19.52 2.10 0.21
N ALA A 60 19.30 0.78 0.15
CA ALA A 60 20.07 -0.13 -0.68
C ALA A 60 19.97 0.24 -2.18
N VAL A 61 18.76 0.54 -2.65
CA VAL A 61 18.58 0.93 -4.05
C VAL A 61 19.13 2.33 -4.31
N LEU A 62 18.89 3.31 -3.44
CA LEU A 62 19.43 4.66 -3.62
C LEU A 62 20.96 4.66 -3.71
N ASN A 63 21.65 3.85 -2.90
CA ASN A 63 23.11 3.71 -2.98
C ASN A 63 23.60 3.13 -4.32
N SER A 64 22.73 2.46 -5.08
CA SER A 64 23.06 1.88 -6.38
C SER A 64 22.83 2.85 -7.55
N PHE A 65 21.97 3.86 -7.38
CA PHE A 65 21.54 4.76 -8.46
C PHE A 65 21.92 6.23 -8.23
N VAL A 66 22.11 6.64 -6.99
CA VAL A 66 22.38 8.03 -6.58
C VAL A 66 23.83 8.15 -6.10
N PRO A 67 24.51 9.31 -6.30
CA PRO A 67 25.86 9.53 -5.82
C PRO A 67 26.07 9.17 -4.34
N SER A 68 27.31 8.75 -4.03
CA SER A 68 27.70 8.29 -2.70
C SER A 68 27.41 9.34 -1.63
N GLY A 69 26.73 8.93 -0.54
CA GLY A 69 26.38 9.80 0.58
C GLY A 69 24.97 10.41 0.51
N LEU A 70 24.35 10.46 -0.67
CA LEU A 70 23.00 11.03 -0.82
C LEU A 70 21.91 10.04 -0.42
N GLY A 71 22.11 8.74 -0.65
CA GLY A 71 21.17 7.69 -0.23
C GLY A 71 20.81 7.80 1.26
N PRO A 72 21.79 7.82 2.18
CA PRO A 72 21.55 8.04 3.60
C PRO A 72 20.83 9.34 3.93
N ILE A 73 21.21 10.46 3.29
CA ILE A 73 20.60 11.78 3.54
C ILE A 73 19.12 11.78 3.12
N GLY A 74 18.82 11.25 1.94
CA GLY A 74 17.44 11.15 1.45
C GLY A 74 16.56 10.28 2.35
N VAL A 75 17.08 9.13 2.80
CA VAL A 75 16.39 8.25 3.74
C VAL A 75 16.19 8.94 5.10
N ALA A 76 17.15 9.72 5.58
CA ALA A 76 17.03 10.46 6.83
C ALA A 76 15.92 11.54 6.79
N ILE A 77 15.75 12.21 5.66
CA ILE A 77 14.64 13.17 5.47
C ILE A 77 13.29 12.44 5.55
N ILE A 78 13.17 11.31 4.86
CA ILE A 78 11.94 10.51 4.83
C ILE A 78 11.66 9.88 6.20
N PHE A 79 12.69 9.52 6.95
CA PHE A 79 12.56 8.94 8.29
C PHE A 79 11.71 9.83 9.23
N GLY A 80 11.80 11.15 9.08
CA GLY A 80 11.01 12.10 9.87
C GLY A 80 9.49 11.96 9.71
N VAL A 81 9.03 11.38 8.60
CA VAL A 81 7.59 11.15 8.31
C VAL A 81 7.25 9.67 8.14
N ASP A 82 8.22 8.75 8.30
CA ASP A 82 8.03 7.34 7.97
C ASP A 82 6.94 6.69 8.82
N GLU A 83 6.77 7.09 10.08
CA GLU A 83 5.75 6.51 10.96
C GLU A 83 4.32 6.80 10.48
N LEU A 84 4.04 8.04 10.07
CA LEU A 84 2.74 8.39 9.48
C LEU A 84 2.53 7.67 8.15
N MET A 85 3.57 7.65 7.31
CA MET A 85 3.52 6.96 6.02
C MET A 85 3.36 5.44 6.19
N ASP A 86 3.90 4.85 7.26
CA ASP A 86 3.78 3.42 7.56
C ASP A 86 2.34 3.01 7.86
N MET A 87 1.64 3.84 8.63
CA MET A 87 0.21 3.67 8.86
C MET A 87 -0.56 3.69 7.53
N GLY A 88 -0.29 4.71 6.69
CA GLY A 88 -0.92 4.83 5.36
C GLY A 88 -0.63 3.63 4.45
N ARG A 89 0.63 3.17 4.39
CA ARG A 89 1.03 1.97 3.64
C ARG A 89 0.24 0.74 4.09
N THR A 90 0.14 0.55 5.39
CA THR A 90 -0.56 -0.60 5.99
C THR A 90 -2.05 -0.54 5.66
N SER A 91 -2.69 0.62 5.81
CA SER A 91 -4.11 0.81 5.47
C SER A 91 -4.39 0.47 4.01
N VAL A 92 -3.62 1.00 3.07
CA VAL A 92 -3.83 0.71 1.63
C VAL A 92 -3.59 -0.76 1.31
N ASN A 93 -2.59 -1.40 1.93
CA ASN A 93 -2.32 -2.82 1.75
C ASN A 93 -3.49 -3.68 2.26
N VAL A 94 -4.05 -3.36 3.43
CA VAL A 94 -5.21 -4.06 3.99
C VAL A 94 -6.43 -3.89 3.09
N ILE A 95 -6.77 -2.65 2.71
CA ILE A 95 -7.90 -2.36 1.81
C ILE A 95 -7.75 -3.13 0.48
N GLY A 96 -6.56 -3.11 -0.12
CA GLY A 96 -6.29 -3.82 -1.36
C GLY A 96 -6.43 -5.34 -1.24
N ASN A 97 -6.01 -5.93 -0.11
CA ASN A 97 -6.22 -7.36 0.15
C ASN A 97 -7.71 -7.68 0.31
N CYS A 98 -8.44 -6.91 1.12
CA CYS A 98 -9.88 -7.11 1.34
C CYS A 98 -10.67 -6.97 0.04
N LEU A 99 -10.40 -5.93 -0.74
CA LEU A 99 -11.03 -5.74 -2.04
C LEU A 99 -10.72 -6.90 -2.99
N ALA A 100 -9.45 -7.35 -3.06
CA ALA A 100 -9.07 -8.48 -3.90
C ALA A 100 -9.83 -9.76 -3.50
N THR A 101 -10.00 -10.03 -2.20
CA THR A 101 -10.78 -11.20 -1.76
C THR A 101 -12.23 -11.14 -2.19
N VAL A 102 -12.87 -9.96 -2.13
CA VAL A 102 -14.25 -9.77 -2.58
C VAL A 102 -14.38 -9.94 -4.09
N VAL A 103 -13.46 -9.35 -4.85
CA VAL A 103 -13.46 -9.45 -6.32
C VAL A 103 -13.26 -10.89 -6.77
N VAL A 104 -12.30 -11.60 -6.18
CA VAL A 104 -12.05 -13.02 -6.49
C VAL A 104 -13.25 -13.88 -6.12
N ALA A 105 -13.84 -13.70 -4.93
CA ALA A 105 -15.04 -14.43 -4.52
C ALA A 105 -16.19 -14.22 -5.52
N ARG A 106 -16.39 -13.00 -6.02
CA ARG A 106 -17.42 -12.72 -7.03
C ARG A 106 -17.12 -13.39 -8.36
N TRP A 107 -15.87 -13.40 -8.80
CA TRP A 107 -15.46 -14.07 -10.04
C TRP A 107 -15.60 -15.59 -9.98
N GLU A 108 -15.32 -16.19 -8.82
CA GLU A 108 -15.47 -17.63 -8.59
C GLU A 108 -16.94 -18.04 -8.32
N GLY A 109 -17.87 -17.07 -8.22
CA GLY A 109 -19.28 -17.34 -7.88
C GLY A 109 -19.53 -17.70 -6.40
N GLU A 110 -18.52 -17.57 -5.55
CA GLU A 110 -18.54 -17.89 -4.11
C GLU A 110 -18.87 -16.67 -3.23
N PHE A 111 -19.23 -15.53 -3.84
CA PHE A 111 -19.57 -14.32 -3.11
C PHE A 111 -21.02 -14.34 -2.61
N ASP A 112 -21.17 -14.41 -1.28
CA ASP A 112 -22.46 -14.35 -0.62
C ASP A 112 -22.92 -12.90 -0.40
N GLU A 113 -23.82 -12.42 -1.27
CA GLU A 113 -24.42 -11.09 -1.19
C GLU A 113 -25.22 -10.89 0.11
N SER A 114 -25.86 -11.95 0.62
CA SER A 114 -26.67 -11.87 1.85
C SER A 114 -25.79 -11.61 3.07
N ARG A 115 -24.61 -12.26 3.13
CA ARG A 115 -23.60 -12.00 4.16
C ARG A 115 -22.94 -10.63 4.02
N ALA A 116 -22.79 -10.11 2.81
CA ALA A 116 -22.18 -8.80 2.58
C ALA A 116 -23.03 -7.63 3.10
N LEU A 117 -24.34 -7.83 3.26
CA LEU A 117 -25.28 -6.84 3.79
C LEU A 117 -25.33 -6.81 5.33
N VAL A 118 -24.59 -7.68 6.00
CA VAL A 118 -24.57 -7.80 7.45
C VAL A 118 -23.42 -6.97 8.02
N PHE A 119 -23.76 -5.95 8.80
CA PHE A 119 -22.81 -5.10 9.55
C PHE A 119 -23.15 -5.16 11.05
N GLY A 120 -22.12 -5.11 11.90
CA GLY A 120 -22.28 -5.13 13.36
C GLY A 120 -21.28 -6.04 14.06
N THR A 121 -21.51 -6.29 15.35
CA THR A 121 -20.76 -7.28 16.12
C THR A 121 -21.01 -8.71 15.60
N PRO A 122 -20.13 -9.69 15.86
CA PRO A 122 -20.34 -11.07 15.42
C PRO A 122 -21.68 -11.67 15.89
N ALA A 123 -22.14 -11.26 17.08
CA ALA A 123 -23.43 -11.68 17.63
C ALA A 123 -24.62 -11.07 16.87
N GLU A 124 -24.55 -9.79 16.52
CA GLU A 124 -25.56 -9.12 15.68
C GLU A 124 -25.55 -9.70 14.26
N ALA A 125 -24.38 -10.03 13.74
CA ALA A 125 -24.24 -10.65 12.43
C ALA A 125 -24.88 -12.04 12.37
N GLU A 126 -24.67 -12.87 13.39
CA GLU A 126 -25.36 -14.17 13.50
C GLU A 126 -26.87 -14.02 13.67
N LEU A 127 -27.32 -13.03 14.44
CA LEU A 127 -28.74 -12.75 14.63
C LEU A 127 -29.40 -12.34 13.31
N ASN A 128 -28.81 -11.40 12.58
CA ASN A 128 -29.29 -10.92 11.29
C ASN A 128 -29.35 -12.05 10.24
N LEU A 129 -28.37 -12.97 10.25
CA LEU A 129 -28.37 -14.15 9.38
C LEU A 129 -29.46 -15.16 9.76
N LYS A 130 -29.77 -15.31 11.06
CA LYS A 130 -30.82 -16.24 11.55
C LYS A 130 -32.22 -15.66 11.42
N SER A 131 -32.39 -14.34 11.57
CA SER A 131 -33.69 -13.65 11.48
C SER A 131 -34.09 -13.31 10.04
N GLY A 132 -33.13 -13.27 9.10
CA GLY A 132 -33.36 -12.82 7.73
C GLY A 132 -33.34 -11.29 7.59
N ASP A 133 -33.19 -10.55 8.69
CA ASP A 133 -33.03 -9.10 8.69
C ASP A 133 -31.57 -8.73 8.41
N VAL A 134 -31.16 -8.81 7.15
CA VAL A 134 -29.89 -8.17 6.74
C VAL A 134 -30.06 -6.65 6.89
N ALA A 135 -29.13 -6.00 7.57
CA ALA A 135 -29.25 -4.66 8.17
C ALA A 135 -29.46 -3.47 7.19
N LEU A 136 -29.88 -3.73 5.95
CA LEU A 136 -30.29 -2.74 4.95
C LEU A 136 -31.50 -3.18 4.09
N ALA A 137 -32.02 -4.42 4.23
CA ALA A 137 -33.12 -4.91 3.38
C ALA A 137 -34.43 -4.14 3.58
N GLY A 138 -34.73 -3.71 4.80
CA GLY A 138 -35.96 -2.95 5.09
C GLY A 138 -35.91 -1.50 4.59
N ALA A 139 -34.74 -0.84 4.69
CA ALA A 139 -34.60 0.58 4.37
C ALA A 139 -34.49 0.84 2.86
N VAL A 140 -33.76 0.01 2.12
CA VAL A 140 -33.60 0.18 0.66
C VAL A 140 -34.85 -0.28 -0.11
N ALA A 141 -35.62 -1.24 0.42
CA ALA A 141 -36.87 -1.67 -0.20
C ALA A 141 -38.05 -0.70 0.00
N GLN A 142 -37.96 0.24 0.95
CA GLN A 142 -39.05 1.18 1.27
C GLN A 142 -38.89 2.58 0.67
N GLY A 143 -37.75 2.94 0.09
CA GLY A 143 -37.63 4.18 -0.68
C GLY A 143 -37.92 5.46 0.11
N ASP A 144 -37.53 5.50 1.39
CA ASP A 144 -37.46 6.71 2.23
C ASP A 144 -36.00 7.06 2.54
#